data_AF-A0A2R6MHA6-F1
#
_entry.id   AF-A0A2R6MHA6-F1
#
_cell.length_a   1.000
_cell.length_b   1.000
_cell.length_c   1.000
_cell.angle_alpha   90.00
_cell.angle_beta   90.00
_cell.angle_gamma   90.00
#
_symmetry.space_group_name_H-M   'P 1'
#
loop_
_entity.id
_entity.type
_entity.pdbx_description
1 polymer ?
#
loop_
_entity_poly.entity_id
_entity_poly.type
_entity_poly.pdbx_seq_one_letter_code
_entity_poly.pdbx_strand_id
1 'polypeptide(L)' 'MQDPFKELMFRSFKDAMDLADDYNRWAGESFDEPLSVQANAIPQMAMMLYRCRLQARLGEGSIDFPEADERMFD' A
#
# COMPACT_ATOMS: atom_id res chain seq x y z
N MET A 1 10.52 -21.43 2.10
CA MET A 1 9.39 -21.14 1.19
C MET A 1 9.03 -19.69 1.44
N GLN A 2 9.37 -18.76 0.52
CA GLN A 2 8.96 -17.36 0.68
C GLN A 2 7.44 -17.29 0.54
N ASP A 3 6.78 -16.66 1.50
CA ASP A 3 5.34 -16.49 1.47
C ASP A 3 4.98 -15.48 0.35
N PRO A 4 4.29 -15.90 -0.72
CA PRO A 4 3.95 -15.04 -1.84
C PRO A 4 3.03 -13.87 -1.45
N PHE A 5 2.31 -13.97 -0.33
CA PHE A 5 1.49 -12.87 0.20
C PHE A 5 2.34 -11.81 0.89
N LYS A 6 3.38 -12.26 1.60
CA LYS A 6 4.37 -11.35 2.22
C LYS A 6 5.13 -10.54 1.18
N GLU A 7 5.53 -11.16 0.08
CA GLU A 7 6.18 -10.45 -1.04
C GLU A 7 5.24 -9.40 -1.68
N LEU A 8 3.98 -9.78 -1.92
CA LEU A 8 2.96 -8.85 -2.43
C LEU A 8 2.75 -7.65 -1.51
N MET A 9 2.72 -7.88 -0.19
CA MET A 9 2.58 -6.83 0.81
C MET A 9 3.77 -5.86 0.75
N PHE A 10 5.01 -6.35 0.82
CA PHE A 10 6.19 -5.49 0.75
C PHE A 10 6.26 -4.68 -0.55
N ARG A 11 5.93 -5.31 -1.67
CA ARG A 11 5.85 -4.60 -2.95
C ARG A 11 4.79 -3.50 -2.91
N SER A 12 3.67 -3.72 -2.23
CA SER A 12 2.61 -2.71 -2.11
C SER A 12 3.01 -1.53 -1.24
N PHE A 13 3.79 -1.78 -0.17
CA PHE A 13 4.39 -0.72 0.62
C PHE A 13 5.43 0.07 -0.16
N LYS A 14 6.33 -0.62 -0.89
CA LYS A 14 7.31 0.04 -1.73
C LYS A 14 6.65 0.95 -2.76
N ASP A 15 5.68 0.43 -3.51
CA ASP A 15 5.02 1.21 -4.56
C ASP A 15 4.21 2.39 -3.98
N ALA A 16 3.66 2.26 -2.76
CA ALA A 16 3.00 3.39 -2.08
C ALA A 16 3.99 4.49 -1.67
N MET A 17 5.20 4.14 -1.23
CA MET A 17 6.26 5.11 -0.94
C MET A 17 6.75 5.79 -2.21
N ASP A 18 6.97 5.02 -3.28
CA ASP A 18 7.42 5.56 -4.57
C ASP A 18 6.37 6.54 -5.15
N LEU A 19 5.07 6.20 -5.07
CA LEU A 19 3.97 7.11 -5.47
C LEU A 19 3.91 8.40 -4.63
N ALA A 20 4.12 8.29 -3.32
CA ALA A 20 4.13 9.44 -2.44
C ALA A 20 5.32 10.36 -2.74
N ASP A 21 6.49 9.80 -3.03
CA ASP A 21 7.69 10.56 -3.41
C ASP A 21 7.48 11.28 -4.75
N ASP A 22 6.96 10.59 -5.75
CA ASP A 22 6.63 11.16 -7.06
C ASP A 22 5.63 12.31 -6.95
N TYR A 23 4.57 12.14 -6.16
CA TYR A 23 3.58 13.19 -5.92
C TYR A 23 4.20 14.38 -5.18
N ASN A 24 4.98 14.15 -4.12
CA ASN A 24 5.58 15.22 -3.33
C ASN A 24 6.54 16.06 -4.18
N ARG A 25 7.33 15.41 -5.03
CA ARG A 25 8.21 16.08 -6.00
C ARG A 25 7.41 16.93 -6.98
N TRP A 26 6.40 16.34 -7.62
CA TRP A 26 5.52 17.09 -8.53
C TRP A 26 4.81 18.26 -7.84
N ALA A 27 4.33 18.06 -6.62
CA ALA A 27 3.63 19.10 -5.84
C ALA A 27 4.56 20.26 -5.48
N GLY A 28 5.81 19.97 -5.10
CA GLY A 28 6.82 20.99 -4.83
C GLY A 28 7.24 21.80 -6.07
N GLU A 29 7.10 21.24 -7.27
CA GLU A 29 7.32 21.95 -8.54
C GLU A 29 6.10 22.74 -9.01
N SER A 30 4.89 22.30 -8.63
CA SER A 30 3.63 22.81 -9.19
C SER A 30 2.90 23.83 -8.32
N PHE A 31 3.18 23.87 -7.01
CA PHE A 31 2.50 24.74 -6.05
C PHE A 31 3.50 25.58 -5.26
N ASP A 32 3.12 26.83 -4.94
CA ASP A 32 3.93 27.74 -4.12
C ASP A 32 4.10 27.22 -2.68
N GLU A 33 3.12 26.46 -2.18
CA GLU A 33 3.19 25.74 -0.90
C GLU A 33 3.08 24.22 -1.14
N PRO A 34 4.13 23.43 -0.82
CA PRO A 34 4.11 21.99 -1.07
C PRO A 34 3.07 21.27 -0.19
N LEU A 35 2.00 20.80 -0.83
CA LEU A 35 1.02 19.92 -0.19
C LEU A 35 1.55 18.49 -0.16
N SER A 36 2.37 18.16 0.83
CA SER A 36 2.98 16.82 0.94
C SER A 36 1.99 15.75 1.38
N VAL A 37 2.16 14.52 0.89
CA VAL A 37 1.47 13.33 1.41
C VAL A 37 1.80 13.16 2.88
N GLN A 38 0.76 12.98 3.72
CA GLN A 38 0.93 12.70 5.13
C GLN A 38 1.49 11.28 5.34
N ALA A 39 2.42 11.12 6.28
CA ALA A 39 3.09 9.83 6.50
C ALA A 39 2.11 8.67 6.82
N ASN A 40 1.01 8.96 7.51
CA ASN A 40 -0.05 7.99 7.83
C ASN A 40 -0.87 7.55 6.60
N ALA A 41 -0.83 8.28 5.49
CA ALA A 41 -1.49 7.89 4.24
C ALA A 41 -0.73 6.78 3.50
N ILE A 42 0.59 6.65 3.71
CA ILE A 42 1.42 5.64 3.03
C ILE A 42 0.95 4.21 3.37
N PRO A 43 0.76 3.82 4.66
CA PRO A 43 0.20 2.51 4.99
C PRO A 43 -1.18 2.28 4.40
N GLN A 44 -2.03 3.30 4.35
CA GLN A 44 -3.39 3.19 3.80
C GLN A 44 -3.36 2.90 2.29
N MET A 45 -2.54 3.63 1.54
CA MET A 45 -2.32 3.40 0.11
C MET A 45 -1.71 2.01 -0.14
N ALA A 46 -0.72 1.61 0.67
CA ALA A 46 -0.09 0.30 0.57
C ALA A 46 -1.10 -0.84 0.75
N MET A 47 -1.98 -0.72 1.74
CA MET A 47 -3.04 -1.72 1.98
C MET A 47 -4.07 -1.75 0.85
N MET A 48 -4.40 -0.61 0.26
CA MET A 48 -5.27 -0.55 -0.92
C MET A 48 -4.63 -1.26 -2.13
N LEU A 49 -3.37 -0.97 -2.43
CA LEU A 49 -2.62 -1.62 -3.50
C LEU A 49 -2.50 -3.13 -3.28
N TYR A 50 -2.26 -3.55 -2.04
CA TYR A 50 -2.21 -4.95 -1.67
C TYR A 50 -3.54 -5.66 -1.93
N ARG A 51 -4.67 -5.07 -1.53
CA ARG A 51 -6.01 -5.60 -1.79
C ARG A 51 -6.28 -5.75 -3.29
N CYS A 52 -5.95 -4.74 -4.10
CA CYS A 52 -6.09 -4.82 -5.55
C CYS A 52 -5.26 -5.95 -6.16
N ARG A 53 -4.03 -6.17 -5.68
CA ARG A 53 -3.16 -7.25 -6.15
C ARG A 53 -3.64 -8.63 -5.72
N LEU A 54 -4.19 -8.74 -4.51
CA LEU A 54 -4.83 -9.97 -4.06
C LEU A 54 -6.02 -10.31 -4.95
N GLN A 55 -6.92 -9.35 -5.21
CA GLN A 55 -8.06 -9.54 -6.11
C GLN A 55 -7.60 -9.95 -7.53
N ALA A 56 -6.60 -9.26 -8.09
CA ALA A 56 -6.06 -9.60 -9.40
C ALA A 56 -5.45 -11.02 -9.45
N ARG A 57 -4.85 -11.49 -8.34
CA ARG A 57 -4.22 -12.82 -8.25
C ARG A 57 -5.22 -13.94 -7.97
N LEU A 58 -6.29 -13.67 -7.24
CA LEU A 58 -7.28 -14.65 -6.79
C LEU A 58 -8.55 -14.69 -7.68
N GLY A 59 -8.77 -13.69 -8.54
CA GLY A 59 -9.94 -13.57 -9.42
C GLY A 59 -11.15 -12.89 -8.76
N GLU A 60 -12.34 -13.00 -9.37
CA GLU A 60 -13.63 -12.47 -8.85
C GLU A 60 -14.18 -13.23 -7.62
N GLY A 61 -13.38 -14.12 -7.02
CA GLY A 61 -13.76 -14.78 -5.77
C GLY A 61 -13.77 -13.79 -4.60
N SER A 62 -14.79 -13.87 -3.74
CA SER A 62 -14.81 -13.12 -2.49
C SER A 62 -13.57 -13.46 -1.65
N ILE A 63 -12.83 -12.45 -1.23
CA ILE A 63 -11.71 -12.63 -0.32
C ILE A 63 -12.28 -12.78 1.09
N ASP A 64 -12.36 -14.01 1.60
CA ASP A 64 -12.45 -14.25 3.03
C ASP A 64 -11.08 -13.95 3.64
N PHE A 65 -10.95 -12.74 4.19
CA PHE A 65 -9.79 -12.42 5.01
C PHE A 65 -9.91 -13.21 6.31
N PRO A 66 -8.87 -13.94 6.74
CA PRO A 66 -8.83 -14.37 8.13
C PRO A 66 -8.94 -13.11 9.00
N GLU A 67 -9.79 -13.18 10.04
CA GLU A 67 -9.90 -12.10 11.03
C GLU A 67 -8.49 -11.71 11.46
N ALA A 68 -8.20 -10.41 11.43
CA ALA A 68 -6.90 -9.89 11.83
C ALA A 68 -6.63 -10.35 13.27
N ASP A 69 -5.77 -11.36 13.43
CA ASP A 69 -5.33 -11.81 14.75
C ASP A 69 -4.54 -10.65 15.35
N GLU A 70 -5.12 -9.99 16.35
CA GLU A 70 -4.51 -8.85 17.06
C GLU A 70 -3.12 -9.20 17.61
N ARG A 71 -2.78 -10.50 17.71
CA ARG A 71 -1.46 -11.01 18.11
C ARG A 71 -0.38 -10.92 17.04
N MET A 72 -0.69 -10.51 15.80
CA MET A 72 0.34 -10.30 14.77
C MET A 72 1.16 -9.01 15.00
N PHE A 73 0.72 -8.17 15.95
CA PHE A 73 1.34 -6.90 16.32
C PHE A 73 1.95 -6.88 17.74
N ASP A 74 2.01 -8.03 18.42
CA ASP A 74 2.72 -8.22 19.70
C ASP A 74 4.10 -8.86 19.51
#